data_AF-A0A522WQK6-F1
#
_entry.id   AF-A0A522WQK6-F1
#
_cell.length_a   1.000
_cell.length_b   1.000
_cell.length_c   1.000
_cell.angle_alpha   90.00
_cell.angle_beta   90.00
_cell.angle_gamma   90.00
#
_symmetry.space_group_name_H-M   'P 1'
#
loop_
_entity.id
_entity.type
_entity.pdbx_description
1 polymer ?
#
loop_
_entity_poly.entity_id
_entity_poly.type
_entity_poly.pdbx_seq_one_letter_code
_entity_poly.pdbx_strand_id
1 'polypeptide(L)'
;MFDPKSIDDIANRLAGAIPPGLSNLKDDLEKSFHAILQGALSKLDLVTREEFEVQKLVLAKTRSKLEDLEKRVAEMEQQLLSKEEMTASVPD
;
A
#
# COMPACT_ATOMS: atom_id res chain seq x y z
N MET A 1 4.97 -5.17 -6.81
CA MET A 1 4.11 -6.37 -6.71
C MET A 1 5.03 -7.56 -6.69
N PHE A 2 4.82 -8.51 -5.77
CA PHE A 2 5.53 -9.78 -5.83
C PHE A 2 4.85 -10.63 -6.91
N ASP A 3 5.49 -10.68 -8.07
CA ASP A 3 5.10 -11.46 -9.23
C ASP A 3 5.85 -12.80 -9.16
N PRO A 4 5.25 -13.96 -9.51
CA PRO A 4 6.00 -15.19 -9.70
C PRO A 4 7.26 -14.99 -10.57
N LYS A 5 7.16 -14.12 -11.59
CA LYS A 5 8.30 -13.73 -12.43
C LYS A 5 9.42 -13.03 -11.66
N SER A 6 9.07 -12.23 -10.64
CA SER A 6 10.07 -11.57 -9.79
C SER A 6 10.73 -12.55 -8.81
N ILE A 7 10.07 -13.64 -8.42
CA ILE A 7 10.72 -14.74 -7.69
C ILE A 7 11.68 -15.48 -8.60
N ASP A 8 11.25 -15.78 -9.82
CA ASP A 8 12.09 -16.42 -10.83
C ASP A 8 13.31 -15.55 -11.17
N ASP A 9 13.15 -14.23 -11.27
CA ASP A 9 14.27 -13.30 -11.49
C ASP A 9 15.26 -13.28 -10.32
N ILE A 10 14.78 -13.34 -9.08
CA ILE A 10 15.62 -13.43 -7.87
C ILE A 10 16.35 -14.77 -7.84
N ALA A 11 15.66 -15.87 -8.12
CA ALA A 11 16.23 -17.21 -8.20
C ALA A 11 17.31 -17.29 -9.29
N ASN A 12 17.04 -16.74 -10.48
CA ASN A 12 17.99 -16.67 -11.59
C ASN A 12 19.24 -15.84 -11.27
N ARG A 13 19.08 -14.69 -10.58
CA ARG A 13 20.21 -13.87 -10.13
C ARG A 13 21.06 -14.58 -9.09
N LEU A 14 20.43 -15.29 -8.16
CA LEU A 14 21.13 -16.14 -7.18
C LEU A 14 21.85 -17.31 -7.85
N ALA A 15 21.22 -17.97 -8.81
CA ALA A 15 21.81 -19.05 -9.60
C ALA A 15 23.00 -18.55 -10.46
N GLY A 16 22.92 -17.32 -10.97
CA GLY A 16 24.01 -16.67 -11.70
C GLY A 16 25.20 -16.24 -10.84
N ALA A 17 25.04 -16.17 -9.51
CA ALA A 17 26.11 -15.89 -8.56
C ALA A 17 26.84 -17.16 -8.07
N ILE A 18 26.45 -18.35 -8.55
CA ILE A 18 27.06 -19.63 -8.16
C ILE A 18 28.48 -19.74 -8.78
N PRO A 19 29.51 -20.12 -8.00
CA PRO A 19 30.87 -20.28 -8.49
C PRO A 19 30.98 -21.34 -9.61
N PRO A 20 31.88 -21.16 -10.59
CA PRO A 20 31.98 -22.03 -11.78
C PRO A 20 32.32 -23.50 -11.47
N GLY A 21 32.86 -23.80 -10.28
CA GLY A 21 33.12 -25.16 -9.82
C GLY A 21 31.87 -25.98 -9.43
N LEU A 22 30.69 -25.35 -9.34
CA LEU A 22 29.41 -25.97 -8.95
C LEU A 22 28.38 -26.04 -10.09
N SER A 23 28.78 -25.78 -11.34
CA SER A 23 27.86 -25.73 -12.49
C SER A 23 27.04 -27.01 -12.72
N ASN A 24 27.55 -28.18 -12.31
CA ASN A 24 26.85 -29.47 -12.43
C ASN A 24 25.73 -29.64 -11.39
N LEU A 25 25.72 -28.81 -10.34
CA LEU A 25 24.71 -28.79 -9.27
C LEU A 25 23.77 -27.58 -9.39
N LYS A 26 23.93 -26.78 -10.45
CA LYS A 26 23.18 -25.52 -10.65
C LYS A 26 21.67 -25.74 -10.62
N ASP A 27 21.17 -26.73 -11.35
CA ASP A 27 19.74 -27.01 -11.46
C ASP A 27 19.12 -27.44 -10.11
N ASP A 28 19.85 -28.22 -9.31
CA ASP A 28 19.40 -28.66 -7.99
C ASP A 28 19.46 -27.52 -6.96
N LEU A 29 20.47 -26.65 -7.05
CA LEU A 29 20.57 -25.42 -6.26
C LEU A 29 19.45 -24.45 -6.61
N GLU A 30 19.15 -24.26 -7.89
CA GLU A 30 18.08 -23.38 -8.37
C GLU A 30 16.72 -23.82 -7.83
N LYS A 31 16.40 -25.12 -7.92
CA LYS A 31 15.17 -25.69 -7.34
C LYS A 31 15.12 -25.51 -5.81
N SER A 32 16.24 -25.72 -5.13
CA SER A 32 16.33 -25.55 -3.68
C SER A 32 16.13 -24.08 -3.28
N PHE A 33 16.71 -23.13 -4.02
CA PHE A 33 16.50 -21.70 -3.80
C PHE A 33 15.06 -21.28 -4.08
N HIS A 34 14.44 -21.78 -5.15
CA HIS A 34 13.04 -21.49 -5.44
C HIS A 34 12.12 -21.96 -4.31
N ALA A 35 12.32 -23.19 -3.80
CA ALA A 35 11.55 -23.72 -2.68
C ALA A 35 11.76 -22.92 -1.38
N ILE A 36 13.00 -22.51 -1.08
CA ILE A 36 13.30 -21.69 0.10
C ILE A 36 12.68 -20.30 -0.03
N LEU A 37 12.79 -19.65 -1.19
CA LEU A 37 12.20 -18.32 -1.44
C LEU A 37 10.68 -18.37 -1.35
N GLN A 38 10.05 -19.39 -1.95
CA GLN A 38 8.61 -19.59 -1.88
C GLN A 38 8.16 -19.83 -0.43
N GLY A 39 8.88 -20.66 0.32
CA GLY A 39 8.61 -20.92 1.75
C GLY A 39 8.83 -19.69 2.63
N ALA A 40 9.88 -18.91 2.39
CA ALA A 40 10.14 -17.67 3.13
C ALA A 40 9.10 -16.59 2.84
N LEU A 41 8.71 -16.45 1.57
CA LEU A 41 7.69 -15.49 1.13
C LEU A 41 6.30 -15.87 1.66
N SER A 42 5.96 -17.16 1.73
CA SER A 42 4.72 -17.62 2.38
C SER A 42 4.65 -17.38 3.89
N LYS A 43 5.81 -17.17 4.54
CA LYS A 43 5.90 -16.82 5.96
C LYS A 43 5.85 -15.32 6.21
N LEU A 44 5.97 -14.50 5.17
CA LEU A 44 5.71 -13.07 5.26
C LEU A 44 4.18 -12.88 5.25
N ASP A 45 3.68 -11.98 6.09
CA ASP A 45 2.26 -11.63 6.17
C ASP A 45 1.86 -10.81 4.94
N LEU A 46 1.80 -11.50 3.80
CA LEU A 46 1.55 -10.89 2.51
C LEU A 46 0.05 -10.67 2.34
N VAL A 47 -0.35 -9.41 2.39
CA VAL A 47 -1.68 -9.00 1.98
C VAL A 47 -1.84 -9.27 0.48
N THR A 48 -2.93 -9.91 0.10
CA THR A 48 -3.22 -10.18 -1.31
C THR A 48 -3.43 -8.87 -2.07
N ARG A 49 -3.26 -8.93 -3.40
CA ARG A 49 -3.50 -7.75 -4.26
C ARG A 49 -4.92 -7.21 -4.09
N GLU A 50 -5.89 -8.09 -3.98
CA GLU A 50 -7.30 -7.74 -3.82
C GLU A 50 -7.53 -7.02 -2.49
N GLU A 51 -6.98 -7.52 -1.39
CA GLU A 51 -7.07 -6.86 -0.08
C GLU A 51 -6.39 -5.48 -0.08
N PHE A 52 -5.23 -5.35 -0.72
CA PHE A 52 -4.54 -4.06 -0.85
C PHE A 52 -5.37 -3.04 -1.64
N GLU A 53 -5.95 -3.44 -2.77
CA GLU A 53 -6.80 -2.55 -3.57
C GLU A 53 -8.08 -2.17 -2.81
N VAL A 54 -8.67 -3.10 -2.06
CA VAL A 54 -9.82 -2.81 -1.18
C VAL A 54 -9.43 -1.77 -0.13
N GLN A 55 -8.30 -1.93 0.57
CA GLN A 55 -7.84 -0.96 1.56
C GLN A 55 -7.59 0.43 0.94
N LYS A 56 -7.02 0.47 -0.28
CA LYS A 56 -6.81 1.72 -1.03
C LYS A 56 -8.13 2.40 -1.37
N LEU A 57 -9.14 1.66 -1.79
CA LEU A 57 -10.48 2.19 -2.06
C LEU A 57 -11.16 2.70 -0.79
N VAL A 58 -11.04 1.96 0.32
CA VAL A 58 -11.54 2.42 1.62
C VAL A 58 -10.87 3.73 2.02
N LEU A 59 -9.55 3.83 1.87
CA LEU A 59 -8.79 5.06 2.17
C LEU A 59 -9.20 6.24 1.27
N ALA A 60 -9.42 6.00 -0.03
CA ALA A 60 -9.92 7.04 -0.92
C ALA A 60 -11.30 7.54 -0.50
N LYS A 61 -12.20 6.62 -0.12
CA LYS A 61 -13.54 6.95 0.36
C LYS A 61 -13.52 7.70 1.69
N THR A 62 -12.63 7.34 2.62
CA THR A 62 -12.52 8.07 3.90
C THR A 62 -11.97 9.47 3.70
N ARG A 63 -10.98 9.67 2.81
CA ARG A 63 -10.49 11.01 2.45
C ARG A 63 -11.60 11.89 1.87
N SER A 64 -12.35 11.38 0.90
CA SER A 64 -13.47 12.13 0.32
C SER A 64 -14.51 12.53 1.38
N LYS A 65 -14.87 11.62 2.29
CA LYS A 65 -15.79 11.94 3.38
C LYS A 65 -15.22 12.97 4.36
N LEU A 66 -13.92 12.94 4.60
CA LEU A 66 -13.24 13.88 5.48
C LEU A 66 -13.27 15.29 4.88
N GLU A 67 -12.95 15.43 3.60
CA GLU A 67 -13.04 16.71 2.87
C GLU A 67 -14.47 17.29 2.88
N ASP A 68 -15.49 16.45 2.72
CA ASP A 68 -16.89 16.90 2.80
C ASP A 68 -17.28 17.39 4.19
N LEU A 69 -16.79 16.73 5.24
CA LEU A 69 -17.01 17.15 6.62
C LEU A 69 -16.28 18.45 6.93
N GLU A 70 -15.03 18.60 6.49
CA GLU A 70 -14.25 19.84 6.64
C GLU A 70 -14.98 21.03 5.99
N LYS A 71 -15.53 20.86 4.78
CA LYS A 71 -16.33 21.90 4.12
C LYS A 71 -17.57 22.28 4.93
N ARG A 72 -18.31 21.29 5.42
CA ARG A 72 -19.51 21.54 6.24
C ARG A 72 -19.17 22.28 7.53
N VAL A 73 -18.06 21.93 8.17
CA VAL A 73 -17.58 22.63 9.37
C VAL A 73 -17.23 24.07 9.02
N ALA A 74 -16.47 24.30 7.96
CA ALA A 74 -16.12 25.65 7.52
C ALA A 74 -17.37 26.49 7.18
N GLU A 75 -18.35 25.93 6.50
CA GLU A 75 -19.63 26.60 6.22
C GLU A 75 -20.38 26.97 7.50
N MET A 76 -20.44 26.06 8.48
CA MET A 76 -21.07 26.34 9.77
C MET A 76 -20.32 27.41 10.56
N GLU A 77 -18.98 27.38 10.58
CA GLU A 77 -18.15 28.40 11.21
C GLU A 77 -18.38 29.78 10.57
N GLN A 78 -18.46 29.86 9.24
CA GLN A 78 -18.77 31.09 8.51
C GLN A 78 -20.19 31.61 8.80
N GLN A 79 -21.18 30.71 8.91
CA GLN A 79 -22.54 31.08 9.28
C GLN A 79 -22.64 31.63 10.71
N LEU A 80 -21.84 31.10 11.65
CA LEU A 80 -21.80 31.60 13.02
C LEU A 80 -21.14 32.98 13.09
N LEU A 81 -20.01 33.17 12.41
CA LEU A 81 -19.32 34.47 12.33
C LEU A 81 -20.20 35.55 11.71
N SER A 82 -20.84 35.25 10.58
CA SER A 82 -21.76 36.20 9.92
C SER A 82 -23.00 36.51 10.76
N LYS A 83 -23.47 35.56 11.58
CA LYS A 83 -24.58 35.79 12.51
C LYS A 83 -24.16 36.68 13.69
N GLU A 84 -22.95 36.53 14.22
CA GLU A 84 -22.42 37.39 15.28
C GLU A 84 -22.21 38.83 14.81
N GLU A 85 -21.65 39.03 13.61
CA GLU A 85 -21.48 40.35 12.99
C GLU A 85 -22.83 41.07 12.79
N MET A 86 -23.87 40.34 12.40
CA MET A 86 -25.21 40.89 12.17
C MET A 86 -25.96 41.21 13.49
N THR A 87 -25.61 40.55 14.60
CA THR A 87 -26.11 40.91 15.94
C THR A 87 -25.35 42.06 16.59
N ALA A 88 -24.08 42.26 16.23
CA ALA A 88 -23.26 43.38 16.70
C ALA A 88 -23.54 44.70 15.94
N SER A 89 -24.15 44.62 14.75
CA SER A 89 -24.47 45.78 13.91
C SER A 89 -25.89 46.35 14.10
N VAL A 90 -26.61 45.97 15.16
CA VAL A 90 -27.86 46.64 15.57
C VAL A 90 -27.56 47.56 16.76
N PRO A 91 -27.18 48.83 16.53
CA PRO A 91 -27.31 49.87 17.54
C PRO A 91 -28.76 50.35 17.61
N ASP A 92 -29.27 50.39 18.85
CA ASP A 92 -30.59 50.83 19.36
C ASP A 92 -31.82 49.94 19.08
#